data_AF-A0A850RWP2-F1
#
_entry.id   AF-A0A850RWP2-F1
#
_cell.length_a   1.000
_cell.length_b   1.000
_cell.length_c   1.000
_cell.angle_alpha   90.00
_cell.angle_beta   90.00
_cell.angle_gamma   90.00
#
_symmetry.space_group_name_H-M   'P 1'
#
loop_
_entity.id
_entity.type
_entity.pdbx_description
1 polymer ?
#
loop_
_entity_poly.entity_id
_entity_poly.type
_entity_poly.pdbx_seq_one_letter_code
_entity_poly.pdbx_strand_id
1 'polypeptide(L)'
;MRNIGKVSRTWLRAIELHTLDDLKRCGSVATYRMIKSMQPQATLNLLRALEGAILDIDWRHIPSDRKDHLLKSLQQNHPDI
;
A
#
# COMPACT_ATOMS: atom_id res chain seq x y z
N MET A 1 2.32 11.37 -6.16
CA MET A 1 1.39 10.24 -6.03
C MET A 1 0.10 10.73 -5.38
N ARG A 2 -1.07 10.42 -5.95
CA ARG A 2 -2.36 10.71 -5.32
C ARG A 2 -2.54 9.89 -4.03
N ASN A 3 -3.37 10.34 -3.10
CA ASN A 3 -3.71 9.69 -1.82
C ASN A 3 -2.56 9.55 -0.79
N ILE A 4 -1.31 9.85 -1.17
CA ILE A 4 -0.15 9.69 -0.28
C ILE A 4 0.18 11.03 0.41
N GLY A 5 -0.15 11.10 1.71
CA GLY A 5 0.15 12.24 2.58
C GLY A 5 1.63 12.35 2.97
N LYS A 6 1.99 13.40 3.73
CA LYS A 6 3.38 13.65 4.18
C LYS A 6 3.97 12.45 4.95
N VAL A 7 3.23 11.91 5.92
CA VAL A 7 3.67 10.77 6.74
C VAL A 7 3.91 9.52 5.89
N SER A 8 2.94 9.15 5.04
CA SER A 8 3.08 7.98 4.16
C SER A 8 4.23 8.13 3.16
N ARG A 9 4.51 9.34 2.66
CA ARG A 9 5.71 9.60 1.84
C ARG A 9 7.00 9.38 2.60
N THR A 10 7.07 9.77 3.87
CA THR A 10 8.24 9.49 4.72
C THR A 10 8.46 7.98 4.86
N TRP A 11 7.38 7.22 5.11
CA TRP A 11 7.49 5.76 5.20
C TRP A 11 7.92 5.11 3.88
N LEU A 12 7.37 5.54 2.74
CA LEU A 12 7.79 5.04 1.42
C LEU A 12 9.28 5.28 1.17
N ARG A 13 9.78 6.48 1.49
CA ARG A 13 11.22 6.79 1.36
C ARG A 13 12.08 5.94 2.28
N ALA A 14 11.59 5.60 3.47
CA ALA A 14 12.32 4.77 4.43
C ALA A 14 12.47 3.30 3.97
N ILE A 15 11.66 2.88 2.99
CA ILE A 15 11.79 1.58 2.30
C ILE A 15 12.25 1.74 0.84
N GLU A 16 12.91 2.86 0.53
CA GLU A 16 13.52 3.15 -0.78
C GLU A 16 12.55 3.21 -1.97
N LEU A 17 11.26 3.44 -1.72
CA LEU A 17 10.26 3.70 -2.77
C LEU A 17 10.08 5.21 -2.95
N HIS A 18 10.54 5.73 -4.08
CA HIS A 18 10.57 7.17 -4.36
C HIS A 18 9.51 7.59 -5.39
N THR A 19 9.17 6.70 -6.31
CA THR A 19 8.33 6.97 -7.47
C THR A 19 7.06 6.12 -7.49
N LEU A 20 6.12 6.51 -8.35
CA LEU A 20 4.94 5.69 -8.60
C LEU A 20 5.31 4.36 -9.26
N ASP A 21 6.33 4.34 -10.11
CA ASP A 21 6.81 3.12 -10.76
C ASP A 21 7.41 2.14 -9.76
N ASP A 22 8.15 2.62 -8.76
CA ASP A 22 8.65 1.77 -7.67
C ASP A 22 7.48 1.12 -6.92
N LEU A 23 6.45 1.92 -6.59
CA LEU A 23 5.24 1.45 -5.92
C LEU A 23 4.47 0.46 -6.79
N LYS A 24 4.38 0.66 -8.10
CA LYS A 24 3.72 -0.26 -9.04
C LYS A 24 4.46 -1.59 -9.15
N ARG A 25 5.79 -1.55 -9.20
CA ARG A 25 6.64 -2.75 -9.24
C ARG A 25 6.55 -3.57 -7.96
N CYS A 26 6.52 -2.91 -6.80
CA CYS A 26 6.40 -3.57 -5.50
C CYS A 26 4.96 -4.05 -5.22
N GLY A 27 3.96 -3.24 -5.58
CA GLY A 27 2.55 -3.48 -5.31
C GLY A 27 2.12 -3.00 -3.91
N SER A 28 0.82 -2.70 -3.77
CA SER A 28 0.24 -2.10 -2.56
C SER A 28 0.34 -3.00 -1.31
N VAL A 29 0.13 -4.31 -1.47
CA VAL A 29 0.15 -5.29 -0.38
C VAL A 29 1.56 -5.49 0.19
N ALA A 30 2.56 -5.72 -0.68
CA ALA A 30 3.94 -5.89 -0.25
C ALA A 30 4.49 -4.62 0.39
N THR A 31 4.25 -3.47 -0.24
CA THR A 31 4.61 -2.16 0.32
C THR A 31 3.97 -1.94 1.70
N TYR A 32 2.69 -2.27 1.86
CA TYR A 32 2.01 -2.17 3.15
C TYR A 32 2.65 -3.07 4.20
N ARG A 33 3.00 -4.32 3.88
CA ARG A 33 3.65 -5.26 4.81
C ARG A 33 5.01 -4.74 5.29
N MET A 34 5.83 -4.23 4.36
CA MET A 34 7.12 -3.61 4.70
C MET A 34 6.95 -2.41 5.63
N ILE A 35 5.98 -1.53 5.35
CA ILE A 35 5.71 -0.38 6.23
C ILE A 35 5.13 -0.83 7.57
N LYS A 36 4.25 -1.84 7.59
CA LYS A 36 3.61 -2.33 8.81
C LYS A 36 4.60 -2.98 9.77
N SER A 37 5.64 -3.66 9.25
CA SER A 37 6.67 -4.29 10.08
C SER A 37 7.55 -3.26 10.81
N MET A 38 7.87 -2.14 10.16
CA MET A 38 8.62 -1.04 10.78
C MET A 38 7.73 -0.04 11.53
N GLN A 39 6.45 0.05 11.16
CA GLN A 39 5.51 1.02 11.71
C GLN A 39 4.18 0.37 12.10
N PRO A 40 4.07 -0.09 13.37
CA PRO A 40 2.86 -0.76 13.87
C PRO A 40 1.59 0.10 13.78
N GLN A 41 1.70 1.43 13.75
CA GLN A 41 0.55 2.34 13.62
C GLN A 41 -0.02 2.44 12.19
N ALA A 42 0.62 1.82 11.20
CA ALA A 42 0.10 1.78 9.83
C ALA A 42 -1.23 1.00 9.79
N THR A 43 -2.29 1.67 9.31
CA THR A 43 -3.65 1.12 9.25
C THR A 43 -4.02 0.67 7.83
N LEU A 44 -5.15 -0.03 7.67
CA LEU A 44 -5.66 -0.44 6.37
C LEU A 44 -5.97 0.74 5.42
N ASN A 45 -6.11 1.96 5.96
CA ASN A 45 -6.23 3.16 5.12
C ASN A 45 -4.95 3.40 4.31
N LEU A 46 -3.77 3.07 4.85
CA LEU A 46 -2.52 3.13 4.09
C LEU A 46 -2.58 2.16 2.89
N LEU A 47 -2.95 0.91 3.12
CA LEU A 47 -3.09 -0.10 2.06
C LEU A 47 -3.99 0.39 0.91
N ARG A 48 -5.15 0.95 1.26
CA ARG A 48 -6.09 1.52 0.29
C ARG A 48 -5.53 2.75 -0.41
N ALA A 49 -4.80 3.62 0.30
CA ALA A 49 -4.16 4.78 -0.30
C ALA A 49 -3.08 4.38 -1.31
N LEU A 50 -2.28 3.36 -1.02
CA LEU A 50 -1.29 2.80 -1.93
C LEU A 50 -1.96 2.22 -3.19
N GLU A 51 -3.03 1.44 -3.03
CA GLU A 51 -3.78 0.91 -4.16
C GLU A 51 -4.40 2.02 -5.02
N GLY A 52 -5.02 3.02 -4.40
CA GLY A 52 -5.59 4.16 -5.12
C GLY A 52 -4.51 4.99 -5.84
N ALA A 53 -3.29 5.05 -5.30
CA ALA A 53 -2.16 5.67 -5.99
C ALA A 53 -1.75 4.88 -7.24
N ILE A 54 -1.68 3.54 -7.15
CA ILE A 54 -1.34 2.64 -8.26
C ILE A 54 -2.39 2.71 -9.38
N LEU A 55 -3.66 2.64 -9.03
CA LEU A 55 -4.80 2.67 -9.94
C LEU A 55 -5.09 4.05 -10.50
N ASP A 56 -4.44 5.07 -9.95
CA ASP A 56 -4.83 6.47 -10.13
C ASP A 56 -6.35 6.66 -9.99
N ILE A 57 -6.88 6.32 -8.80
CA ILE A 57 -8.25 6.66 -8.35
C ILE A 57 -8.26 7.17 -6.90
N ASP A 58 -9.29 7.91 -6.51
CA ASP A 58 -9.47 8.32 -5.10
C ASP A 58 -9.65 7.04 -4.28
N TRP A 59 -8.90 6.89 -3.20
CA TRP A 59 -8.91 5.67 -2.38
C TRP A 59 -10.31 5.30 -1.87
N ARG A 60 -11.22 6.28 -1.75
CA ARG A 60 -12.63 6.06 -1.35
C ARG A 60 -13.42 5.35 -2.45
N HIS A 61 -13.08 5.60 -3.72
CA HIS A 61 -13.76 5.04 -4.89
C HIS A 61 -13.22 3.67 -5.34
N ILE A 62 -12.26 3.08 -4.62
CA ILE A 62 -11.83 1.70 -4.88
C ILE A 62 -13.05 0.76 -4.69
N PRO A 63 -13.37 -0.11 -5.67
CA PRO A 63 -14.47 -1.06 -5.57
C PRO A 63 -14.37 -1.95 -4.32
N SER A 64 -15.51 -2.36 -3.75
CA SER A 64 -15.58 -3.26 -2.59
C SER A 64 -14.80 -4.55 -2.85
N ASP A 65 -15.00 -5.18 -4.01
CA ASP A 65 -14.37 -6.45 -4.33
C ASP A 65 -12.84 -6.34 -4.38
N ARG A 66 -12.33 -5.18 -4.82
CA ARG A 66 -10.89 -4.90 -4.80
C ARG A 66 -10.39 -4.68 -3.38
N LYS A 67 -11.14 -3.97 -2.53
CA LYS A 67 -10.82 -3.82 -1.09
C LYS A 67 -10.77 -5.20 -0.41
N ASP A 68 -11.72 -6.08 -0.71
CA ASP A 68 -11.77 -7.43 -0.14
C ASP A 68 -10.62 -8.30 -0.65
N HIS A 69 -10.26 -8.18 -1.93
CA HIS A 69 -9.08 -8.84 -2.48
C HIS A 69 -7.79 -8.42 -1.75
N LEU A 70 -7.62 -7.12 -1.47
CA LEU A 70 -6.48 -6.63 -0.69
C LEU A 70 -6.45 -7.22 0.73
N LEU A 71 -7.59 -7.32 1.40
CA LEU A 71 -7.68 -7.90 2.74
C LEU A 71 -7.36 -9.41 2.73
N LYS A 72 -7.92 -10.16 1.78
CA LYS A 72 -7.59 -11.58 1.57
C LYS A 72 -6.10 -11.76 1.29
N SER A 73 -5.52 -10.90 0.45
CA SER A 73 -4.08 -10.94 0.15
C SER A 73 -3.21 -10.72 1.39
N LEU A 74 -3.67 -9.93 2.38
CA LEU A 74 -2.95 -9.78 3.65
C LEU A 74 -2.98 -11.03 4.51
N GLN A 75 -4.11 -11.74 4.53
CA GLN A 75 -4.32 -12.95 5.33
C GLN A 75 -3.60 -14.16 4.74
N GLN A 76 -3.39 -14.18 3.43
CA GLN A 76 -2.54 -15.16 2.78
C GLN A 76 -1.09 -14.87 3.15
N ASN A 77 -0.62 -15.53 4.22
CA ASN A 77 0.80 -15.71 4.50
C ASN A 77 1.39 -16.48 3.30
N HIS A 78 2.00 -15.76 2.35
CA HIS A 78 3.01 -16.36 1.49
C HIS A 78 4.35 -16.17 2.20
N PRO A 79 4.93 -17.23 2.78
CA PRO A 79 6.35 -17.27 3.06
C PRO A 79 7.07 -17.62 1.75
N ASP A 80 7.28 -16.64 0.89
CA ASP A 80 8.16 -16.75 -0.28
C ASP A 80 8.80 -15.36 -0.42
N ILE A 81 10.11 -15.14 -0.19
CA ILE A 81 11.32 -15.93 -0.44
C ILE A 81 12.30 -15.70 0.73
#